data_AF-A0AAW2JXG8-F1
#
_entry.id   AF-A0AAW2JXG8-F1
#
_cell.length_a   1.000
_cell.length_b   1.000
_cell.length_c   1.000
_cell.angle_alpha   90.00
_cell.angle_beta   90.00
_cell.angle_gamma   90.00
#
_symmetry.space_group_name_H-M   'P 1'
#
loop_
_entity.id
_entity.type
_entity.pdbx_description
1 polymer ?
#
loop_
_entity_poly.entity_id
_entity_poly.type
_entity_poly.pdbx_seq_one_letter_code
_entity_poly.pdbx_strand_id
1 'polypeptide(L)'
;MESKEEDVNVGANKFSERQPIGTAAQSQDKDYTEPPPEPLFVPSELTSWSFYRAGIAEFIATFLFLYVSILTVMGVNKSDSKCSTVGIQGIAWAFGGMIFALVYCTAGISGGHINPAVTFGLFLARKLSLTRALYYMVMQCLGAICGAGVVKGFGKTLYQTKGGGANVVAHGYTKGDGLGAEIVGTFVLVYTWIFWVGPFIGAALAALYHQVVIRAIPFKSK
;
A
#
# COMPACT_ATOMS: atom_id res chain seq x y z
N MET A 1 9.11 16.05 27.73
CA MET A 1 8.58 14.67 27.66
C MET A 1 7.21 14.66 26.98
N GLU A 2 6.42 15.72 27.19
CA GLU A 2 5.10 15.98 26.56
C GLU A 2 5.08 15.99 25.02
N SER A 3 6.09 16.57 24.36
CA SER A 3 6.14 16.60 22.88
C SER A 3 6.31 15.22 22.21
N LYS A 4 6.94 14.27 22.92
CA LYS A 4 7.09 12.89 22.42
C LYS A 4 5.81 12.07 22.58
N GLU A 5 4.99 12.37 23.59
CA GLU A 5 3.71 11.69 23.82
C GLU A 5 2.63 12.18 22.84
N GLU A 6 2.62 13.47 22.50
CA GLU A 6 1.77 13.97 21.41
C GLU A 6 2.12 13.33 20.06
N ASP A 7 3.41 13.22 19.72
CA ASP A 7 3.89 12.59 18.47
C ASP A 7 3.47 11.12 18.30
N VAL A 8 3.23 10.41 19.41
CA VAL A 8 2.71 9.02 19.42
C VAL A 8 1.20 9.00 19.17
N ASN A 9 0.48 10.03 19.63
CA ASN A 9 -0.96 10.19 19.46
C ASN A 9 -1.38 10.67 18.05
N VAL A 10 -0.46 11.23 17.25
CA VAL A 10 -0.72 11.70 15.87
C VAL A 10 -0.20 10.75 14.78
N GLY A 11 0.47 9.66 15.16
CA GLY A 11 0.98 8.63 14.25
C GLY A 11 0.02 7.46 14.02
N ALA A 12 0.39 6.53 13.13
CA ALA A 12 -0.31 5.26 12.92
C ALA A 12 -0.47 4.39 14.20
N ASN A 13 0.22 4.77 15.28
CA ASN A 13 0.17 4.15 16.61
C ASN A 13 -0.87 4.77 17.56
N LYS A 14 -1.80 5.61 17.06
CA LYS A 14 -2.92 6.17 17.85
C LYS A 14 -3.78 5.12 18.55
N PHE A 15 -3.70 3.86 18.10
CA PHE A 15 -4.29 2.71 18.79
C PHE A 15 -3.18 1.88 19.45
N SER A 16 -3.10 1.96 20.78
CA SER A 16 -2.24 1.10 21.60
C SER A 16 -2.79 -0.33 21.56
N GLU A 17 -2.13 -1.22 20.82
CA GLU A 17 -2.42 -2.65 20.84
C GLU A 17 -1.84 -3.25 22.14
N ARG A 18 -2.51 -2.97 23.26
CA ARG A 18 -2.31 -3.69 24.53
C ARG A 18 -3.61 -4.33 24.94
N GLN A 19 -3.88 -5.53 24.42
CA GLN A 19 -4.73 -6.48 25.13
C GLN A 19 -3.84 -7.51 25.86
N PRO A 20 -3.93 -7.63 27.19
CA PRO A 20 -3.34 -8.75 27.90
C PRO A 20 -4.14 -10.02 27.59
N ILE A 21 -3.42 -11.09 27.24
CA ILE A 21 -3.94 -12.42 27.01
C ILE A 21 -4.53 -12.95 28.31
N GLY A 22 -5.84 -13.17 28.36
CA GLY A 22 -6.53 -13.74 29.51
C GLY A 22 -7.89 -14.30 29.14
N THR A 23 -8.03 -15.62 29.24
CA THR A 23 -9.26 -16.38 29.07
C THR A 23 -10.29 -16.00 30.14
N ALA A 24 -11.23 -15.11 29.83
CA ALA A 24 -12.45 -14.96 30.63
C ALA A 24 -13.60 -14.38 29.79
N ALA A 25 -14.64 -15.21 29.64
CA ALA A 25 -16.05 -14.89 29.44
C ALA A 25 -16.45 -13.92 28.31
N GLN A 26 -17.28 -14.43 27.41
CA GLN A 26 -18.11 -13.63 26.50
C GLN A 26 -18.92 -12.58 27.28
N SER A 27 -18.42 -11.35 27.33
CA SER A 27 -19.23 -10.17 27.62
C SER A 27 -19.90 -9.71 26.34
N GLN A 28 -21.18 -9.38 26.45
CA GLN A 28 -22.07 -8.96 25.37
C GLN A 28 -21.83 -7.50 24.98
N ASP A 29 -20.56 -7.09 24.90
CA ASP A 29 -20.12 -5.80 24.40
C ASP A 29 -19.33 -6.06 23.11
N LYS A 30 -19.61 -5.30 22.05
CA LYS A 30 -18.73 -5.33 20.88
C LYS A 30 -17.36 -4.83 21.34
N ASP A 31 -16.39 -5.74 21.50
CA ASP A 31 -15.00 -5.41 21.85
C ASP A 31 -14.34 -4.40 20.88
N TYR A 32 -14.95 -4.16 19.72
CA TYR A 32 -14.56 -3.14 18.78
C TYR A 32 -15.62 -2.02 18.69
N THR A 33 -15.32 -0.90 19.33
CA THR A 33 -15.98 0.37 19.06
C THR A 33 -15.26 1.04 17.89
N GLU A 34 -15.97 1.31 16.80
CA GLU A 34 -15.38 2.04 15.67
C GLU A 34 -14.86 3.41 16.15
N PRO A 35 -13.63 3.79 15.78
CA PRO A 35 -13.14 5.11 16.10
C PRO A 35 -14.01 6.17 15.42
N PRO A 36 -14.20 7.34 16.05
CA PRO A 36 -14.96 8.42 15.45
C PRO A 36 -14.35 8.81 14.10
N PRO A 37 -15.16 9.28 13.14
CA PRO A 37 -14.66 9.71 11.84
C PRO A 37 -13.55 10.75 11.99
N GLU A 38 -12.45 10.62 11.24
CA GLU A 38 -11.31 11.51 11.38
C GLU A 38 -11.72 12.96 10.98
N PRO A 39 -11.30 13.99 11.73
CA PRO A 39 -11.54 15.38 11.35
C PRO A 39 -10.90 15.69 9.99
N LEU A 40 -11.54 16.55 9.21
CA LEU A 40 -11.02 16.94 7.89
C LEU A 40 -9.66 17.62 7.98
N PHE A 41 -9.47 18.45 9.02
CA PHE A 41 -8.24 19.20 9.24
C PHE A 41 -7.74 18.99 10.66
N VAL A 42 -6.46 18.62 10.78
CA VAL A 42 -5.76 18.42 12.06
C VAL A 42 -4.44 19.18 11.99
N PRO A 43 -4.40 20.46 12.40
CA PRO A 43 -3.20 21.31 12.25
C PRO A 43 -1.96 20.77 12.98
N SER A 44 -2.16 20.03 14.08
CA SER A 44 -1.08 19.39 14.85
C SER A 44 -0.33 18.31 14.07
N GLU A 45 -0.89 17.81 12.96
CA GLU A 45 -0.17 16.88 12.07
C GLU A 45 1.07 17.55 11.45
N LEU A 46 0.98 18.83 11.10
CA LEU A 46 2.06 19.56 10.44
C LEU A 46 3.27 19.81 11.33
N THR A 47 3.08 19.75 12.65
CA THR A 47 4.17 19.87 13.62
C THR A 47 4.76 18.51 13.99
N SER A 48 4.10 17.40 13.66
CA SER A 48 4.51 16.07 14.09
C SER A 48 5.65 15.50 13.24
N TRP A 49 6.67 14.94 13.89
CA TRP A 49 7.75 14.24 13.18
C TRP A 49 7.27 12.94 12.52
N SER A 50 6.31 12.26 13.15
CA SER A 50 5.69 11.04 12.61
C SER A 50 5.02 11.29 11.26
N PHE A 51 4.43 12.49 11.07
CA PHE A 51 3.81 12.89 9.81
C PHE A 51 4.82 12.99 8.66
N TYR A 52 5.94 13.70 8.87
CA TYR A 52 6.99 13.82 7.86
C TYR A 52 7.66 12.48 7.57
N ARG A 53 7.94 11.67 8.60
CA ARG A 53 8.48 10.32 8.44
C ARG A 53 7.57 9.43 7.58
N ALA A 54 6.26 9.52 7.78
CA ALA A 54 5.29 8.80 6.98
C ALA A 54 5.28 9.27 5.51
N GLY A 55 5.36 10.58 5.26
CA GLY A 55 5.49 11.10 3.89
C GLY A 55 6.77 10.66 3.18
N ILE A 56 7.90 10.61 3.90
CA ILE A 56 9.17 10.08 3.37
C ILE A 56 9.02 8.60 3.04
N ALA A 57 8.34 7.81 3.88
CA ALA A 57 8.07 6.40 3.60
C ALA A 57 7.24 6.22 2.31
N GLU A 58 6.17 7.00 2.12
CA GLU A 58 5.38 7.00 0.88
C GLU A 58 6.20 7.39 -0.35
N PHE A 59 7.07 8.40 -0.24
CA PHE A 59 7.97 8.80 -1.31
C PHE A 59 8.95 7.68 -1.70
N ILE A 60 9.66 7.11 -0.72
CA ILE A 60 10.68 6.07 -0.96
C ILE A 60 10.02 4.79 -1.49
N ALA A 61 8.86 4.40 -0.94
CA ALA A 61 8.13 3.24 -1.42
C ALA A 61 7.68 3.45 -2.87
N THR A 62 7.09 4.60 -3.20
CA THR A 62 6.65 4.88 -4.57
C THR A 62 7.83 5.00 -5.54
N PHE A 63 8.95 5.57 -5.10
CA PHE A 63 10.20 5.58 -5.84
C PHE A 63 10.67 4.16 -6.20
N LEU A 64 10.77 3.27 -5.22
CA LEU A 64 11.20 1.90 -5.42
C LEU A 64 10.20 1.11 -6.29
N PHE A 65 8.90 1.34 -6.08
CA PHE A 65 7.83 0.73 -6.86
C PHE A 65 7.98 1.04 -8.35
N LEU A 66 8.09 2.32 -8.73
CA LEU A 66 8.24 2.71 -10.13
C LEU A 66 9.62 2.35 -10.68
N TYR A 67 10.68 2.46 -9.89
CA TYR A 67 12.02 2.06 -10.29
C TYR A 67 12.06 0.59 -10.72
N VAL A 68 11.63 -0.33 -9.87
CA VAL A 68 11.66 -1.77 -10.18
C VAL A 68 10.70 -2.10 -11.32
N SER A 69 9.45 -1.63 -11.24
CA SER A 69 8.42 -1.99 -12.22
C SER A 69 8.74 -1.49 -13.63
N ILE A 70 9.17 -0.23 -13.77
CA ILE A 70 9.56 0.32 -15.07
C ILE A 70 10.84 -0.36 -15.56
N LEU A 71 11.83 -0.61 -14.70
CA LEU A 71 13.06 -1.29 -15.12
C LEU A 71 12.77 -2.70 -15.66
N THR A 72 11.84 -3.45 -15.05
CA THR A 72 11.37 -4.74 -15.56
C THR A 72 10.70 -4.60 -16.93
N VAL A 73 9.81 -3.61 -17.11
CA VAL A 73 9.19 -3.31 -18.42
C VAL A 73 10.26 -3.02 -19.48
N MET A 74 11.25 -2.20 -19.13
CA MET A 74 12.34 -1.86 -20.04
C MET A 74 13.20 -3.07 -20.37
N GLY A 75 13.44 -3.97 -19.40
CA GLY A 75 14.16 -5.22 -19.60
C GLY A 75 13.44 -6.16 -20.58
N VAL A 76 12.12 -6.28 -20.46
CA VAL A 76 11.30 -7.08 -21.39
C VAL A 76 11.31 -6.48 -22.79
N ASN A 77 11.13 -5.16 -22.91
CA ASN A 77 11.07 -4.46 -24.19
C ASN A 77 12.44 -4.26 -24.87
N LYS A 78 13.54 -4.63 -24.19
CA LYS A 78 14.90 -4.62 -24.75
C LYS A 78 15.10 -5.74 -25.77
N SER A 79 14.41 -6.86 -25.61
CA SER A 79 14.49 -8.00 -26.53
C SER A 79 13.38 -7.93 -27.58
N ASP A 80 13.65 -8.41 -28.78
CA ASP A 80 12.65 -8.51 -29.85
C ASP A 80 11.63 -9.62 -29.57
N SER A 81 12.05 -10.69 -28.89
CA SER A 81 11.16 -11.77 -28.47
C SER A 81 10.84 -11.66 -26.99
N LYS A 82 9.55 -11.50 -26.67
CA LYS A 82 9.10 -11.51 -25.26
C LYS A 82 9.32 -12.86 -24.59
N CYS A 83 9.34 -13.95 -25.37
CA CYS A 83 9.52 -15.32 -24.86
C CYS A 83 10.93 -15.59 -24.33
N SER A 84 11.93 -14.79 -24.73
CA SER A 84 13.30 -14.85 -24.19
C SER A 84 13.52 -13.97 -22.95
N THR A 85 12.47 -13.37 -22.41
CA THR A 85 12.52 -12.52 -21.22
C THR A 85 11.58 -13.04 -20.15
N VAL A 86 11.43 -12.31 -19.04
CA VAL A 86 10.42 -12.62 -18.01
C VAL A 86 8.97 -12.52 -18.51
N GLY A 87 8.77 -12.02 -19.74
CA GLY A 87 7.47 -11.92 -20.40
C GLY A 87 6.52 -10.91 -19.73
N ILE A 88 5.31 -10.81 -20.28
CA ILE A 88 4.26 -9.93 -19.73
C ILE A 88 3.84 -10.40 -18.33
N GLN A 89 3.86 -11.72 -18.09
CA GLN A 89 3.60 -12.28 -16.77
C GLN A 89 4.62 -11.79 -15.72
N GLY A 90 5.90 -11.71 -16.07
CA GLY A 90 6.93 -11.16 -15.18
C GLY A 90 6.74 -9.68 -14.88
N ILE A 91 6.23 -8.90 -15.85
CA ILE A 91 5.84 -7.50 -15.59
C ILE A 91 4.71 -7.46 -14.56
N ALA A 92 3.65 -8.25 -14.72
CA ALA A 92 2.55 -8.30 -13.76
C ALA A 92 3.01 -8.68 -12.34
N TRP A 93 3.92 -9.65 -12.23
CA TRP A 93 4.55 -10.03 -10.95
C TRP A 93 5.40 -8.91 -10.34
N ALA A 94 6.13 -8.12 -11.15
CA ALA A 94 6.89 -6.99 -10.64
C ALA A 94 5.97 -5.94 -10.01
N PHE A 95 4.87 -5.57 -10.69
CA PHE A 95 3.91 -4.61 -10.14
C PHE A 95 3.24 -5.13 -8.86
N GLY A 96 2.66 -6.33 -8.89
CA GLY A 96 1.96 -6.90 -7.73
C GLY A 96 2.87 -7.24 -6.56
N GLY A 97 4.03 -7.84 -6.84
CA GLY A 97 5.02 -8.23 -5.83
C GLY A 97 5.66 -7.03 -5.15
N MET A 98 5.93 -5.95 -5.88
CA MET A 98 6.46 -4.72 -5.28
C MET A 98 5.43 -4.05 -4.38
N ILE A 99 4.15 -3.99 -4.77
CA ILE A 99 3.09 -3.49 -3.87
C ILE A 99 3.04 -4.36 -2.61
N PHE A 100 2.97 -5.69 -2.73
CA PHE A 100 2.97 -6.58 -1.56
C PHE A 100 4.13 -6.32 -0.61
N ALA A 101 5.37 -6.27 -1.12
CA ALA A 101 6.56 -6.06 -0.31
C ALA A 101 6.61 -4.66 0.33
N LEU A 102 6.32 -3.61 -0.44
CA LEU A 102 6.42 -2.23 0.05
C LEU A 102 5.32 -1.91 1.05
N VAL A 103 4.12 -2.43 0.85
CA VAL A 103 3.02 -2.30 1.79
C VAL A 103 3.39 -2.98 3.10
N TYR A 104 3.92 -4.20 3.05
CA TYR A 104 4.40 -4.88 4.26
C TYR A 104 5.45 -4.04 5.02
N CYS A 105 6.39 -3.42 4.30
CA CYS A 105 7.43 -2.59 4.91
C CYS A 105 6.92 -1.24 5.46
N THR A 106 5.86 -0.68 4.90
CA THR A 106 5.41 0.70 5.20
C THR A 106 4.08 0.79 5.93
N ALA A 107 3.34 -0.32 6.07
CA ALA A 107 2.05 -0.37 6.76
C ALA A 107 2.13 0.21 8.19
N GLY A 108 3.15 -0.19 8.97
CA GLY A 108 3.34 0.30 10.34
C GLY A 108 3.90 1.73 10.44
N ILE A 109 4.24 2.38 9.33
CA ILE A 109 4.82 3.74 9.32
C ILE A 109 3.84 4.75 8.72
N SER A 110 3.40 4.53 7.48
CA SER A 110 2.53 5.45 6.74
C SER A 110 1.10 4.94 6.58
N GLY A 111 0.85 3.66 6.83
CA GLY A 111 -0.36 2.96 6.37
C GLY A 111 -0.18 2.26 5.02
N GLY A 112 0.98 2.46 4.36
CA GLY A 112 1.38 1.77 3.15
C GLY A 112 0.47 2.03 1.96
N HIS A 113 0.17 3.28 1.62
CA HIS A 113 -0.76 3.57 0.53
C HIS A 113 -0.13 3.39 -0.86
N ILE A 114 1.05 3.96 -1.10
CA ILE A 114 1.86 3.94 -2.34
C ILE A 114 1.11 4.45 -3.60
N ASN A 115 -0.19 4.77 -3.49
CA ASN A 115 -1.08 5.05 -4.61
C ASN A 115 -2.05 6.19 -4.22
N PRO A 116 -2.14 7.27 -5.03
CA PRO A 116 -3.08 8.36 -4.80
C PRO A 116 -4.54 7.93 -4.74
N ALA A 117 -4.98 6.96 -5.54
CA ALA A 117 -6.36 6.46 -5.53
C ALA A 117 -6.70 5.71 -4.23
N VAL A 118 -5.73 4.98 -3.67
CA VAL A 118 -5.88 4.31 -2.37
C VAL A 118 -5.96 5.35 -1.25
N THR A 119 -5.05 6.34 -1.25
CA THR A 119 -5.09 7.47 -0.32
C THR A 119 -6.43 8.21 -0.39
N PHE A 120 -6.93 8.46 -1.60
CA PHE A 120 -8.19 9.14 -1.82
C PHE A 120 -9.40 8.31 -1.34
N GLY A 121 -9.41 7.00 -1.59
CA GLY A 121 -10.46 6.10 -1.11
C GLY A 121 -10.54 6.08 0.43
N LEU A 122 -9.39 6.04 1.11
CA LEU A 122 -9.33 6.11 2.57
C LEU A 122 -9.74 7.48 3.13
N PHE A 123 -9.41 8.56 2.42
CA PHE A 123 -9.91 9.89 2.74
C PHE A 123 -11.44 9.97 2.64
N LEU A 124 -12.03 9.46 1.55
CA LEU A 124 -13.49 9.41 1.38
C LEU A 124 -14.18 8.53 2.44
N ALA A 125 -13.51 7.46 2.89
CA ALA A 125 -13.96 6.62 3.99
C ALA A 125 -13.77 7.26 5.39
N ARG A 126 -13.31 8.53 5.47
CA ARG A 126 -12.99 9.25 6.72
C ARG A 126 -12.00 8.50 7.62
N LYS A 127 -11.08 7.76 7.03
CA LYS A 127 -9.96 7.07 7.70
C LYS A 127 -8.65 7.88 7.64
N LEU A 128 -8.66 9.01 6.92
CA LEU A 128 -7.49 9.86 6.71
C LEU A 128 -7.92 11.34 6.69
N SER A 129 -7.14 12.24 7.29
CA SER A 129 -7.36 13.69 7.20
C SER A 129 -7.07 14.21 5.79
N LEU A 130 -7.64 15.37 5.42
CA LEU A 130 -7.39 15.99 4.12
C LEU A 130 -5.92 16.41 3.98
N THR A 131 -5.34 16.98 5.05
CA THR A 131 -3.94 17.43 5.08
C THR A 131 -3.00 16.27 4.75
N ARG A 132 -3.19 15.12 5.40
CA ARG A 132 -2.38 13.91 5.16
C ARG A 132 -2.63 13.32 3.78
N ALA A 133 -3.88 13.32 3.31
CA ALA A 133 -4.23 12.83 1.98
C ALA A 133 -3.45 13.59 0.89
N LEU A 134 -3.50 14.93 0.92
CA LEU A 134 -2.81 15.77 -0.06
C LEU A 134 -1.29 15.61 0.04
N TYR A 135 -0.75 15.58 1.25
CA TYR A 135 0.69 15.39 1.45
C TYR A 135 1.18 14.05 0.89
N TYR A 136 0.47 12.96 1.17
CA TYR A 136 0.82 11.64 0.62
C TYR A 136 0.76 11.61 -0.90
N MET A 137 -0.29 12.18 -1.52
CA MET A 137 -0.42 12.21 -2.98
C MET A 137 0.75 12.98 -3.63
N VAL A 138 1.18 14.09 -3.04
CA VAL A 138 2.35 14.83 -3.52
C VAL A 138 3.62 13.98 -3.40
N MET A 139 3.86 13.37 -2.23
CA MET A 139 5.04 12.53 -2.01
C MET A 139 5.06 11.30 -2.92
N GLN A 140 3.91 10.67 -3.16
CA GLN A 140 3.75 9.55 -4.09
C GLN A 140 4.10 9.98 -5.53
N CYS A 141 3.53 11.08 -6.01
CA CYS A 141 3.83 11.62 -7.34
C CYS A 141 5.32 11.97 -7.51
N LEU A 142 5.93 12.61 -6.51
CA LEU A 142 7.36 12.92 -6.54
C LEU A 142 8.22 11.65 -6.56
N GLY A 143 7.88 10.65 -5.74
CA GLY A 143 8.56 9.36 -5.72
C GLY A 143 8.49 8.66 -7.08
N ALA A 144 7.30 8.63 -7.68
CA ALA A 144 7.08 8.05 -9.01
C ALA A 144 7.93 8.73 -10.09
N ILE A 145 7.98 10.07 -10.11
CA ILE A 145 8.79 10.86 -11.04
C ILE A 145 10.27 10.53 -10.87
N CYS A 146 10.78 10.50 -9.63
CA CYS A 146 12.17 10.17 -9.34
C CYS A 146 12.52 8.73 -9.76
N GLY A 147 11.64 7.76 -9.48
CA GLY A 147 11.86 6.35 -9.85
C GLY A 147 11.95 6.16 -11.36
N ALA A 148 11.01 6.73 -12.11
CA ALA A 148 11.04 6.73 -13.57
C ALA A 148 12.27 7.47 -14.13
N GLY A 149 12.65 8.59 -13.50
CA GLY A 149 13.82 9.38 -13.87
C GLY A 149 15.13 8.61 -13.77
N VAL A 150 15.32 7.81 -12.71
CA VAL A 150 16.51 6.95 -12.56
C VAL A 150 16.57 5.88 -13.65
N VAL A 151 15.45 5.23 -13.97
CA VAL A 151 15.42 4.23 -15.05
C VAL A 151 15.75 4.84 -16.40
N LYS A 152 15.23 6.05 -16.68
CA LYS A 152 15.61 6.81 -17.88
C LYS A 152 17.10 7.15 -17.90
N GLY A 153 17.71 7.41 -16.76
CA GLY A 153 19.16 7.63 -16.62
C GLY A 153 20.00 6.42 -17.02
N PHE A 154 19.58 5.21 -16.65
CA PHE A 154 20.30 3.96 -16.98
C PHE A 154 20.20 3.53 -18.45
N GLY A 155 19.18 3.98 -19.17
CA GLY A 155 18.93 3.50 -20.53
C GLY A 155 18.16 4.49 -21.39
N LYS A 156 18.65 5.73 -21.50
CA LYS A 156 17.93 6.85 -22.14
C LYS A 156 17.35 6.52 -23.52
N THR A 157 18.15 5.94 -24.42
CA THR A 157 17.72 5.61 -25.79
C THR A 157 16.61 4.56 -25.79
N LEU A 158 16.79 3.49 -25.01
CA LEU A 158 15.78 2.43 -24.90
C LEU A 158 14.49 2.97 -24.28
N TYR A 159 14.61 3.76 -23.20
CA TYR A 159 13.49 4.39 -22.50
C TYR A 159 12.65 5.25 -23.44
N GLN A 160 13.29 6.12 -24.22
CA GLN A 160 12.59 7.02 -25.14
C GLN A 160 11.98 6.30 -26.35
N THR A 161 12.64 5.26 -26.87
CA THR A 161 12.18 4.54 -28.06
C THR A 161 11.10 3.49 -27.77
N LYS A 162 11.07 2.93 -26.55
CA LYS A 162 10.11 1.87 -26.15
C LYS A 162 8.99 2.37 -25.22
N GLY A 163 8.74 3.69 -25.17
CA GLY A 163 7.61 4.29 -24.45
C GLY A 163 7.79 4.46 -22.94
N GLY A 164 8.96 4.14 -22.38
CA GLY A 164 9.33 4.49 -21.01
C GLY A 164 8.49 3.89 -19.88
N GLY A 165 7.69 2.85 -20.18
CA GLY A 165 6.73 2.28 -19.22
C GLY A 165 5.49 3.15 -18.98
N ALA A 166 5.20 4.11 -19.87
CA ALA A 166 4.01 4.95 -19.75
C ALA A 166 2.72 4.21 -20.10
N ASN A 167 1.66 4.47 -19.34
CA ASN A 167 0.31 3.97 -19.62
C ASN A 167 -0.27 4.71 -20.84
N VAL A 168 -0.72 3.95 -21.84
CA VAL A 168 -1.39 4.45 -23.05
C VAL A 168 -2.53 3.52 -23.44
N VAL A 169 -3.56 4.05 -24.09
CA VAL A 169 -4.61 3.23 -24.69
C VAL A 169 -4.03 2.49 -25.89
N ALA A 170 -4.07 1.16 -25.87
CA ALA A 170 -3.55 0.34 -26.95
C ALA A 170 -4.35 0.55 -28.24
N HIS A 171 -3.69 0.43 -29.39
CA HIS A 171 -4.35 0.54 -30.69
C HIS A 171 -5.46 -0.51 -30.82
N GLY A 172 -6.62 -0.09 -31.35
CA GLY A 172 -7.81 -0.93 -31.46
C GLY A 172 -8.81 -0.78 -30.30
N TYR A 173 -8.46 -0.01 -29.26
CA TYR A 173 -9.38 0.34 -28.17
C TYR A 173 -9.73 1.82 -28.18
N THR A 174 -10.95 2.15 -27.79
CA THR A 174 -11.39 3.52 -27.61
C THR A 174 -10.92 4.08 -26.27
N LYS A 175 -10.96 5.41 -26.13
CA LYS A 175 -10.72 6.06 -24.83
C LYS A 175 -11.75 5.63 -23.77
N GLY A 176 -12.97 5.30 -24.18
CA GLY A 176 -14.01 4.78 -23.30
C GLY A 176 -13.66 3.41 -22.73
N ASP A 177 -13.11 2.51 -23.56
CA ASP A 177 -12.66 1.19 -23.13
C ASP A 177 -11.53 1.29 -22.10
N GLY A 178 -10.55 2.16 -22.39
CA GLY A 178 -9.44 2.43 -21.45
C GLY A 178 -9.92 3.00 -20.12
N LEU A 179 -10.83 3.98 -20.15
CA LEU A 179 -11.41 4.56 -18.94
C LEU A 179 -12.20 3.52 -18.14
N GLY A 180 -13.03 2.72 -18.79
CA GLY A 180 -13.81 1.66 -18.15
C GLY A 180 -12.93 0.63 -17.47
N ALA A 181 -11.86 0.19 -18.14
CA ALA A 181 -10.90 -0.76 -17.59
C ALA A 181 -10.19 -0.20 -16.34
N GLU A 182 -9.72 1.05 -16.37
CA GLU A 182 -9.05 1.69 -15.24
C GLU A 182 -10.00 1.90 -14.03
N ILE A 183 -11.28 2.23 -14.27
CA ILE A 183 -12.29 2.34 -13.20
C ILE A 183 -12.49 1.00 -12.50
N VAL A 184 -12.72 -0.07 -13.28
CA VAL A 184 -12.97 -1.41 -12.73
C VAL A 184 -11.72 -1.94 -12.00
N GLY A 185 -10.53 -1.79 -12.60
CA GLY A 185 -9.28 -2.22 -11.99
C GLY A 185 -8.98 -1.49 -10.68
N THR A 186 -9.15 -0.16 -10.66
CA THR A 186 -8.96 0.65 -9.46
C THR A 186 -10.00 0.32 -8.38
N PHE A 187 -11.25 0.06 -8.78
CA PHE A 187 -12.30 -0.39 -7.85
C PHE A 187 -11.90 -1.68 -7.15
N VAL A 188 -11.43 -2.69 -7.89
CA VAL A 188 -10.96 -3.96 -7.30
C VAL A 188 -9.80 -3.72 -6.33
N LEU A 189 -8.82 -2.90 -6.71
CA LEU A 189 -7.69 -2.56 -5.86
C LEU A 189 -8.13 -1.87 -4.56
N VAL A 190 -8.91 -0.79 -4.65
CA VAL A 190 -9.33 0.01 -3.49
C VAL A 190 -10.32 -0.75 -2.60
N TYR A 191 -11.23 -1.53 -3.20
CA TYR A 191 -12.13 -2.41 -2.45
C TYR A 191 -11.34 -3.45 -1.65
N THR A 192 -10.36 -4.10 -2.27
CA THR A 192 -9.48 -5.06 -1.58
C THR A 192 -8.69 -4.36 -0.48
N TRP A 193 -8.20 -3.14 -0.74
CA TRP A 193 -7.45 -2.36 0.23
C TRP A 193 -8.25 -2.04 1.50
N ILE A 194 -9.48 -1.55 1.33
CA ILE A 194 -10.35 -1.14 2.43
C ILE A 194 -10.88 -2.35 3.21
N PHE A 195 -11.22 -3.44 2.53
CA PHE A 195 -12.00 -4.53 3.13
C PHE A 195 -11.23 -5.83 3.41
N TRP A 196 -10.10 -6.10 2.74
CA TRP A 196 -9.50 -7.44 2.75
C TRP A 196 -8.19 -7.58 3.54
N VAL A 197 -7.37 -6.53 3.66
CA VAL A 197 -6.00 -6.69 4.23
C VAL A 197 -6.05 -7.11 5.70
N GLY A 198 -6.96 -6.58 6.52
CA GLY A 198 -7.10 -6.96 7.93
C GLY A 198 -7.72 -8.35 8.14
N PRO A 199 -8.93 -8.62 7.62
CA PRO A 199 -9.64 -9.87 7.90
C PRO A 199 -8.97 -11.11 7.31
N PHE A 200 -8.38 -11.04 6.10
CA PHE A 200 -7.75 -12.21 5.50
C PHE A 200 -6.39 -12.54 6.10
N ILE A 201 -5.56 -11.53 6.42
CA ILE A 201 -4.29 -11.77 7.11
C ILE A 201 -4.57 -12.27 8.53
N GLY A 202 -5.53 -11.67 9.23
CA GLY A 202 -5.99 -12.14 10.54
C GLY A 202 -6.52 -13.58 10.49
N ALA A 203 -7.37 -13.91 9.51
CA ALA A 203 -7.89 -15.26 9.32
C ALA A 203 -6.79 -16.27 8.94
N ALA A 204 -5.84 -15.89 8.09
CA ALA A 204 -4.73 -16.77 7.69
C ALA A 204 -3.76 -17.03 8.85
N LEU A 205 -3.42 -16.01 9.64
CA LEU A 205 -2.60 -16.14 10.85
C LEU A 205 -3.32 -16.94 11.93
N ALA A 206 -4.62 -16.70 12.15
CA ALA A 206 -5.45 -17.48 13.07
C ALA A 206 -5.57 -18.94 12.64
N ALA A 207 -5.74 -19.21 11.34
CA ALA A 207 -5.78 -20.57 10.80
C ALA A 207 -4.43 -21.29 10.96
N LEU A 208 -3.30 -20.62 10.71
CA LEU A 208 -1.96 -21.16 10.93
C LEU A 208 -1.71 -21.44 12.41
N TYR A 209 -2.08 -20.53 13.30
CA TYR A 209 -1.98 -20.73 14.74
C TYR A 209 -2.83 -21.92 15.21
N HIS A 210 -4.06 -22.03 14.74
CA HIS A 210 -4.93 -23.17 15.08
C HIS A 210 -4.35 -24.50 14.58
N GLN A 211 -3.81 -24.53 13.36
CA GLN A 211 -3.20 -25.74 12.78
C GLN A 211 -1.90 -26.15 13.51
N VAL A 212 -1.07 -25.19 13.90
CA VAL A 212 0.28 -25.47 14.44
C VAL A 212 0.32 -25.56 15.96
N VAL A 213 -0.48 -24.78 16.68
CA VAL A 213 -0.43 -24.68 18.15
C VAL A 213 -1.52 -25.51 18.80
N ILE A 214 -2.78 -25.36 18.38
CA ILE A 214 -3.92 -26.01 19.05
C ILE A 214 -3.98 -27.51 18.73
N ARG A 215 -3.69 -27.92 17.49
CA ARG A 215 -3.65 -29.34 17.12
C ARG A 215 -2.39 -30.08 17.55
N ALA A 216 -1.31 -29.39 17.89
CA ALA A 216 -0.05 -30.01 18.31
C ALA A 216 0.03 -30.27 19.83
N ILE A 217 -0.92 -29.77 20.62
CA ILE A 217 -0.98 -30.03 22.07
C ILE A 217 -1.95 -31.20 22.31
N PRO A 218 -1.48 -32.42 22.62
CA PRO A 218 -2.36 -33.51 23.02
C PRO A 218 -2.88 -33.18 24.42
N PHE A 219 -4.16 -32.86 24.54
CA PHE A 219 -4.82 -32.83 25.83
C PHE A 219 -4.75 -34.22 26.44
N LYS A 220 -3.81 -34.45 27.36
CA LYS A 220 -3.83 -35.61 28.25
C LYS A 220 -5.04 -35.44 29.17
N SER A 221 -6.14 -36.14 28.87
CA SER A 221 -7.21 -36.34 29.85
C SER A 221 -6.61 -37.09 31.03
N LYS A 222 -6.73 -36.51 32.23
CA LYS A 222 -6.60 -37.28 33.48
C LYS A 222 -7.83 -38.15 33.66
#